data_AF-A0A2E8KPH3-F1
#
_entry.id   AF-A0A2E8KPH3-F1
#
_cell.length_a   1.000
_cell.length_b   1.000
_cell.length_c   1.000
_cell.angle_alpha   90.00
_cell.angle_beta   90.00
_cell.angle_gamma   90.00
#
_symmetry.space_group_name_H-M   'P 1'
#
loop_
_entity.id
_entity.type
_entity.pdbx_description
1 polymer ?
#
loop_
_entity_poly.entity_id
_entity_poly.type
_entity_poly.pdbx_seq_one_letter_code
_entity_poly.pdbx_strand_id
1 'polypeptide(L)'
;MIQWQRDHLLSIVSAVTSAVDPYRLLTERLALESPEDVLTFDGNPVFAGDNQSVELKSIGKILVVGGGKAAAGFAAGLEHLLGSSRLKKHNVHGLVSVPEGCGIPLEHIEVRETRPHKHNLPTEAVVQATHAMLEQLRNLTKDDLAFVLITGGSSALIEVPRADIPLHSLALLTQSLSNSGVDIKTLNDVRCLTSQVKAGGLAMACTAGKLIVLVLSDVLNDSLPVIGSGPCMPRIHRLATINKKLFDLKISKRDRAIVAQAERALKEEASVVPCSATNFGNWITPQGCHVTHLTLGTNSLAVDAAATTATALGYKIVSATSNAHSDSANTVGLRLAASLNTMVTTGETTNRPLCLLEGGEATVNVPIGHGQGGRNQHTVVAAANDILMNQQKAWPTRAILASFGTDGEDGPTSSAGGFVDTDVAKSLARHPNKISEAIKRCNSYELLKSAGGLIETGPTGTNVADVRIVLTNPKSD
;
A
#
# COMPACT_ATOMS: atom_id res chain seq x y z
N MET A 1 -17.22 28.53 14.72
CA MET A 1 -17.65 28.62 13.30
C MET A 1 -16.86 27.69 12.37
N ILE A 2 -15.68 27.16 12.73
CA ILE A 2 -14.86 26.26 11.88
C ILE A 2 -15.10 24.76 12.17
N GLN A 3 -15.67 24.42 13.34
CA GLN A 3 -15.88 23.03 13.78
C GLN A 3 -16.54 22.14 12.72
N TRP A 4 -17.60 22.64 12.05
CA TRP A 4 -18.30 21.88 11.02
C TRP A 4 -17.40 21.45 9.84
N GLN A 5 -16.35 22.22 9.49
CA GLN A 5 -15.40 21.82 8.43
C GLN A 5 -14.48 20.70 8.88
N ARG A 6 -14.11 20.70 10.16
CA ARG A 6 -13.36 19.58 10.75
C ARG A 6 -14.25 18.35 10.80
N ASP A 7 -15.53 18.49 11.15
CA ASP A 7 -16.49 17.37 11.16
C ASP A 7 -16.69 16.80 9.74
N HIS A 8 -16.75 17.65 8.71
CA HIS A 8 -16.79 17.23 7.31
C HIS A 8 -15.49 16.50 6.90
N LEU A 9 -14.32 17.04 7.26
CA LEU A 9 -13.03 16.37 7.02
C LEU A 9 -13.00 14.99 7.68
N LEU A 10 -13.39 14.88 8.95
CA LEU A 10 -13.43 13.62 9.69
C LEU A 10 -14.41 12.62 9.05
N SER A 11 -15.57 13.09 8.57
CA SER A 11 -16.52 12.26 7.84
C SER A 11 -15.91 11.69 6.56
N ILE A 12 -15.16 12.51 5.81
CA ILE A 12 -14.46 12.08 4.60
C ILE A 12 -13.34 11.08 4.94
N VAL A 13 -12.52 11.35 5.97
CA VAL A 13 -11.46 10.44 6.43
C VAL A 13 -12.05 9.09 6.87
N SER A 14 -13.17 9.10 7.60
CA SER A 14 -13.88 7.88 8.02
C SER A 14 -14.43 7.10 6.84
N ALA A 15 -14.97 7.78 5.81
CA ALA A 15 -15.47 7.12 4.61
C ALA A 15 -14.33 6.48 3.81
N VAL A 16 -13.19 7.16 3.69
CA VAL A 16 -11.98 6.62 3.03
C VAL A 16 -11.51 5.36 3.73
N THR A 17 -11.27 5.43 5.04
CA THR A 17 -10.75 4.29 5.82
C THR A 17 -11.71 3.11 5.83
N SER A 18 -13.03 3.37 5.91
CA SER A 18 -14.04 2.31 5.85
C SER A 18 -14.14 1.67 4.46
N ALA A 19 -14.04 2.45 3.37
CA ALA A 19 -14.14 1.94 2.02
C ALA A 19 -12.96 1.04 1.62
N VAL A 20 -11.82 1.15 2.31
CA VAL A 20 -10.63 0.34 2.06
C VAL A 20 -10.30 -0.60 3.22
N ASP A 21 -11.25 -0.81 4.13
CA ASP A 21 -11.15 -1.84 5.16
C ASP A 21 -11.04 -3.23 4.49
N PRO A 22 -9.99 -4.02 4.79
CA PRO A 22 -9.74 -5.29 4.10
C PRO A 22 -10.86 -6.32 4.28
N TYR A 23 -11.43 -6.42 5.48
CA TYR A 23 -12.52 -7.35 5.76
C TYR A 23 -13.74 -6.99 4.91
N ARG A 24 -14.15 -5.72 4.97
CA ARG A 24 -15.28 -5.18 4.22
C ARG A 24 -15.09 -5.33 2.72
N LEU A 25 -13.94 -4.93 2.18
CA LEU A 25 -13.60 -5.09 0.76
C LEU A 25 -13.78 -6.52 0.28
N LEU A 26 -13.39 -7.50 1.10
CA LEU A 26 -13.54 -8.89 0.74
C LEU A 26 -15.01 -9.32 0.77
N THR A 27 -15.72 -9.05 1.86
CA THR A 27 -17.11 -9.49 2.04
C THR A 27 -18.11 -8.79 1.13
N GLU A 28 -17.80 -7.57 0.66
CA GLU A 28 -18.69 -6.81 -0.23
C GLU A 28 -18.41 -7.08 -1.72
N ARG A 29 -17.16 -7.45 -2.06
CA ARG A 29 -16.76 -7.62 -3.47
C ARG A 29 -16.64 -9.07 -3.90
N LEU A 30 -16.39 -10.00 -2.99
CA LEU A 30 -16.43 -11.42 -3.28
C LEU A 30 -17.73 -12.04 -2.79
N ALA A 31 -18.32 -12.90 -3.60
CA ALA A 31 -19.49 -13.68 -3.23
C ALA A 31 -19.39 -15.12 -3.76
N LEU A 32 -20.22 -16.00 -3.19
CA LEU A 32 -20.39 -17.38 -3.64
C LEU A 32 -21.82 -17.58 -4.11
N GLU A 33 -22.01 -17.75 -5.42
CA GLU A 33 -23.33 -17.92 -6.03
C GLU A 33 -23.72 -19.40 -6.08
N SER A 34 -24.93 -19.69 -5.60
CA SER A 34 -25.52 -21.04 -5.59
C SER A 34 -25.99 -21.45 -6.99
N PRO A 35 -26.06 -22.77 -7.31
CA PRO A 35 -25.88 -23.93 -6.42
C PRO A 35 -24.48 -24.55 -6.40
N GLU A 36 -23.56 -24.05 -7.23
CA GLU A 36 -22.20 -24.61 -7.39
C GLU A 36 -21.12 -23.87 -6.57
N ASP A 37 -21.54 -22.90 -5.74
CA ASP A 37 -20.64 -22.01 -5.00
C ASP A 37 -19.63 -21.33 -5.95
N VAL A 38 -20.15 -20.71 -7.00
CA VAL A 38 -19.34 -19.98 -7.99
C VAL A 38 -18.76 -18.74 -7.33
N LEU A 39 -17.43 -18.62 -7.30
CA LEU A 39 -16.76 -17.43 -6.81
C LEU A 39 -16.98 -16.29 -7.80
N THR A 40 -17.57 -15.19 -7.33
CA THR A 40 -17.74 -13.96 -8.10
C THR A 40 -16.94 -12.81 -7.47
N PHE A 41 -16.52 -11.87 -8.31
CA PHE A 41 -15.87 -10.61 -7.96
C PHE A 41 -16.63 -9.46 -8.61
N ASP A 42 -17.16 -8.54 -7.80
CA ASP A 42 -18.08 -7.47 -8.22
C ASP A 42 -19.24 -7.99 -9.10
N GLY A 43 -19.80 -9.13 -8.72
CA GLY A 43 -20.91 -9.78 -9.44
C GLY A 43 -20.51 -10.50 -10.74
N ASN A 44 -19.22 -10.57 -11.07
CA ASN A 44 -18.74 -11.30 -12.25
C ASN A 44 -18.03 -12.60 -11.82
N PRO A 45 -18.27 -13.74 -12.49
CA PRO A 45 -17.55 -14.98 -12.20
C PRO A 45 -16.02 -14.81 -12.28
N VAL A 46 -15.33 -15.34 -11.29
CA VAL A 46 -13.86 -15.43 -11.29
C VAL A 46 -13.47 -16.63 -12.13
N PHE A 47 -12.56 -16.42 -13.09
CA PHE A 47 -12.08 -17.47 -13.99
C PHE A 47 -10.65 -17.87 -13.64
N ALA A 48 -10.35 -19.16 -13.75
CA ALA A 48 -9.00 -19.70 -13.64
C ALA A 48 -8.77 -20.69 -14.79
N GLY A 49 -7.97 -20.30 -15.78
CA GLY A 49 -7.71 -21.06 -17.01
C GLY A 49 -8.60 -20.66 -18.19
N ASP A 50 -8.82 -21.58 -19.12
CA ASP A 50 -9.52 -21.37 -20.40
C ASP A 50 -11.04 -21.19 -20.19
N ASN A 51 -11.42 -20.09 -19.51
CA ASN A 51 -12.80 -19.66 -19.29
C ASN A 51 -13.63 -20.56 -18.35
N GLN A 52 -13.00 -21.35 -17.48
CA GLN A 52 -13.70 -22.08 -16.43
C GLN A 52 -13.84 -21.21 -15.17
N SER A 53 -15.08 -21.02 -14.71
CA SER A 53 -15.38 -20.35 -13.45
C SER A 53 -14.85 -21.16 -12.25
N VAL A 54 -14.47 -20.46 -11.19
CA VAL A 54 -14.01 -21.09 -9.95
C VAL A 54 -15.22 -21.54 -9.12
N GLU A 55 -15.56 -22.82 -9.21
CA GLU A 55 -16.68 -23.43 -8.48
C GLU A 55 -16.16 -24.14 -7.23
N LEU A 56 -16.41 -23.57 -6.05
CA LEU A 56 -15.85 -24.09 -4.80
C LEU A 56 -16.38 -25.48 -4.47
N LYS A 57 -17.59 -25.82 -4.89
CA LYS A 57 -18.21 -27.11 -4.51
C LYS A 57 -17.41 -28.33 -4.98
N SER A 58 -16.70 -28.21 -6.11
CA SER A 58 -15.84 -29.25 -6.71
C SER A 58 -14.40 -29.25 -6.18
N ILE A 59 -14.00 -28.22 -5.44
CA ILE A 59 -12.66 -28.09 -4.90
C ILE A 59 -12.44 -29.08 -3.75
N GLY A 60 -11.25 -29.69 -3.73
CA GLY A 60 -10.74 -30.46 -2.60
C GLY A 60 -10.40 -29.55 -1.43
N LYS A 61 -9.10 -29.35 -1.18
CA LYS A 61 -8.59 -28.48 -0.11
C LYS A 61 -8.54 -27.02 -0.56
N ILE A 62 -8.75 -26.12 0.39
CA ILE A 62 -8.49 -24.69 0.21
C ILE A 62 -7.36 -24.27 1.16
N LEU A 63 -6.27 -23.77 0.59
CA LEU A 63 -5.14 -23.22 1.33
C LEU A 63 -5.17 -21.68 1.27
N VAL A 64 -4.93 -21.00 2.39
CA VAL A 64 -4.79 -19.53 2.42
C VAL A 64 -3.40 -19.15 2.94
N VAL A 65 -2.59 -18.52 2.10
CA VAL A 65 -1.25 -18.04 2.48
C VAL A 65 -1.06 -16.57 2.11
N GLY A 66 -0.07 -15.90 2.69
CA GLY A 66 0.29 -14.55 2.25
C GLY A 66 0.82 -13.67 3.36
N GLY A 67 0.77 -12.36 3.14
CA GLY A 67 1.27 -11.41 4.12
C GLY A 67 1.06 -9.95 3.76
N GLY A 68 1.47 -9.08 4.67
CA GLY A 68 1.27 -7.64 4.58
C GLY A 68 0.42 -7.09 5.74
N LYS A 69 0.32 -5.75 5.83
CA LYS A 69 -0.37 -5.05 6.93
C LYS A 69 -1.85 -5.43 7.05
N ALA A 70 -2.50 -5.71 5.93
CA ALA A 70 -3.94 -5.96 5.86
C ALA A 70 -4.31 -7.44 5.68
N ALA A 71 -3.31 -8.34 5.71
CA ALA A 71 -3.53 -9.75 5.40
C ALA A 71 -4.42 -10.46 6.43
N ALA A 72 -4.38 -10.07 7.71
CA ALA A 72 -5.28 -10.60 8.73
C ALA A 72 -6.76 -10.26 8.43
N GLY A 73 -7.05 -9.05 7.97
CA GLY A 73 -8.41 -8.64 7.59
C GLY A 73 -8.93 -9.37 6.36
N PHE A 74 -8.07 -9.61 5.35
CA PHE A 74 -8.42 -10.48 4.22
C PHE A 74 -8.64 -11.93 4.66
N ALA A 75 -7.80 -12.48 5.54
CA ALA A 75 -8.02 -13.84 6.05
C ALA A 75 -9.35 -13.96 6.80
N ALA A 76 -9.68 -12.97 7.64
CA ALA A 76 -10.97 -12.90 8.34
C ALA A 76 -12.16 -12.82 7.37
N GLY A 77 -12.04 -12.02 6.32
CA GLY A 77 -13.06 -11.92 5.27
C GLY A 77 -13.27 -13.24 4.52
N LEU A 78 -12.19 -13.98 4.24
CA LEU A 78 -12.29 -15.30 3.61
C LEU A 78 -12.99 -16.33 4.50
N GLU A 79 -12.66 -16.36 5.81
CA GLU A 79 -13.36 -17.26 6.73
C GLU A 79 -14.87 -16.96 6.77
N HIS A 80 -15.23 -15.67 6.80
CA HIS A 80 -16.62 -15.23 6.73
C HIS A 80 -17.30 -15.67 5.43
N LEU A 81 -16.69 -15.39 4.27
CA LEU A 81 -17.23 -15.71 2.95
C LEU A 81 -17.51 -17.21 2.80
N LEU A 82 -16.58 -18.05 3.26
CA LEU A 82 -16.70 -19.50 3.16
C LEU A 82 -17.78 -20.02 4.11
N GLY A 83 -17.80 -19.52 5.34
CA GLY A 83 -18.69 -19.96 6.41
C GLY A 83 -18.37 -21.36 6.93
N SER A 84 -18.84 -21.69 8.14
CA SER A 84 -18.40 -22.88 8.89
C SER A 84 -18.57 -24.21 8.14
N SER A 85 -19.59 -24.33 7.27
CA SER A 85 -19.81 -25.55 6.48
C SER A 85 -18.71 -25.76 5.44
N ARG A 86 -18.33 -24.72 4.69
CA ARG A 86 -17.31 -24.81 3.64
C ARG A 86 -15.92 -24.87 4.22
N LEU A 87 -15.67 -24.13 5.31
CA LEU A 87 -14.42 -24.20 6.07
C LEU A 87 -14.07 -25.65 6.46
N LYS A 88 -15.05 -26.40 6.97
CA LYS A 88 -14.89 -27.82 7.30
C LYS A 88 -14.81 -28.71 6.07
N LYS A 89 -15.74 -28.54 5.11
CA LYS A 89 -15.81 -29.38 3.89
C LYS A 89 -14.50 -29.34 3.10
N HIS A 90 -13.93 -28.16 2.91
CA HIS A 90 -12.74 -27.94 2.11
C HIS A 90 -11.44 -27.96 2.93
N ASN A 91 -11.51 -28.40 4.19
CA ASN A 91 -10.38 -28.42 5.11
C ASN A 91 -9.53 -27.14 5.02
N VAL A 92 -10.19 -25.98 5.19
CA VAL A 92 -9.54 -24.68 5.02
C VAL A 92 -8.47 -24.54 6.10
N HIS A 93 -7.27 -24.20 5.67
CA HIS A 93 -6.12 -23.98 6.55
C HIS A 93 -5.12 -23.03 5.88
N GLY A 94 -4.12 -22.59 6.65
CA GLY A 94 -2.97 -21.89 6.11
C GLY A 94 -2.35 -20.91 7.10
N LEU A 95 -1.55 -19.97 6.58
CA LEU A 95 -0.73 -19.07 7.38
C LEU A 95 -0.58 -17.71 6.69
N VAL A 96 -0.84 -16.64 7.42
CA VAL A 96 -0.59 -15.27 6.97
C VAL A 96 0.41 -14.56 7.89
N SER A 97 1.36 -13.85 7.28
CA SER A 97 2.45 -13.14 7.96
C SER A 97 2.13 -11.64 8.06
N VAL A 98 1.99 -11.13 9.29
CA VAL A 98 1.57 -9.75 9.57
C VAL A 98 2.57 -9.02 10.49
N PRO A 99 2.54 -7.68 10.56
CA PRO A 99 3.27 -6.93 11.57
C PRO A 99 2.75 -7.23 12.99
N GLU A 100 3.60 -7.01 13.98
CA GLU A 100 3.22 -7.01 15.40
C GLU A 100 2.08 -6.02 15.67
N GLY A 101 1.07 -6.47 16.42
CA GLY A 101 -0.15 -5.69 16.72
C GLY A 101 -1.21 -5.69 15.61
N CYS A 102 -0.97 -6.39 14.50
CA CYS A 102 -1.98 -6.60 13.43
C CYS A 102 -2.64 -7.99 13.50
N GLY A 103 -2.34 -8.81 14.52
CA GLY A 103 -2.92 -10.12 14.70
C GLY A 103 -4.43 -10.09 14.99
N ILE A 104 -5.16 -11.00 14.37
CA ILE A 104 -6.59 -11.24 14.63
C ILE A 104 -6.75 -12.74 14.88
N PRO A 105 -7.39 -13.17 15.98
CA PRO A 105 -7.64 -14.59 16.21
C PRO A 105 -8.66 -15.12 15.19
N LEU A 106 -8.29 -16.18 14.48
CA LEU A 106 -9.10 -16.87 13.46
C LEU A 106 -9.18 -18.36 13.78
N GLU A 107 -10.18 -19.06 13.22
CA GLU A 107 -10.44 -20.47 13.54
C GLU A 107 -9.59 -21.44 12.71
N HIS A 108 -9.38 -21.12 11.43
CA HIS A 108 -8.81 -22.03 10.43
C HIS A 108 -7.48 -21.53 9.86
N ILE A 109 -7.31 -20.21 9.74
CA ILE A 109 -6.11 -19.59 9.17
C ILE A 109 -5.22 -19.07 10.29
N GLU A 110 -3.96 -19.51 10.36
CA GLU A 110 -3.02 -18.99 11.35
C GLU A 110 -2.60 -17.56 10.98
N VAL A 111 -2.79 -16.61 11.89
CA VAL A 111 -2.26 -15.24 11.77
C VAL A 111 -1.01 -15.14 12.64
N ARG A 112 0.16 -14.99 12.01
CA ARG A 112 1.44 -14.92 12.71
C ARG A 112 2.03 -13.52 12.61
N GLU A 113 2.28 -12.92 13.77
CA GLU A 113 3.02 -11.66 13.88
C GLU A 113 4.52 -11.95 13.73
N THR A 114 5.09 -11.61 12.59
CA THR A 114 6.46 -12.03 12.21
C THR A 114 7.45 -10.87 12.17
N ARG A 115 6.97 -9.62 12.15
CA ARG A 115 7.80 -8.43 11.94
C ARG A 115 7.40 -7.31 12.90
N PRO A 116 8.34 -6.68 13.62
CA PRO A 116 8.01 -5.54 14.46
C PRO A 116 7.42 -4.39 13.64
N HIS A 117 6.46 -3.67 14.22
CA HIS A 117 5.67 -2.65 13.55
C HIS A 117 6.51 -1.56 12.84
N LYS A 118 7.60 -1.12 13.48
CA LYS A 118 8.47 -0.01 13.00
C LYS A 118 9.62 -0.43 12.07
N HIS A 119 9.72 -1.71 11.69
CA HIS A 119 10.88 -2.23 10.95
C HIS A 119 10.53 -2.75 9.57
N ASN A 120 10.90 -2.05 8.49
CA ASN A 120 10.57 -2.41 7.10
C ASN A 120 11.52 -3.43 6.43
N LEU A 121 12.19 -4.25 7.23
CA LEU A 121 13.09 -5.31 6.75
C LEU A 121 12.57 -6.69 7.19
N PRO A 122 12.82 -7.74 6.39
CA PRO A 122 12.44 -9.10 6.75
C PRO A 122 13.22 -9.59 7.98
N THR A 123 12.56 -10.41 8.80
CA THR A 123 13.09 -11.05 10.01
C THR A 123 13.22 -12.56 9.82
N GLU A 124 13.86 -13.26 10.75
CA GLU A 124 13.91 -14.73 10.70
C GLU A 124 12.51 -15.36 10.84
N ALA A 125 11.62 -14.76 11.63
CA ALA A 125 10.24 -15.22 11.76
C ALA A 125 9.48 -15.08 10.43
N VAL A 126 9.76 -14.04 9.62
CA VAL A 126 9.22 -13.90 8.26
C VAL A 126 9.71 -15.04 7.37
N VAL A 127 11.01 -15.36 7.41
CA VAL A 127 11.61 -16.44 6.60
C VAL A 127 11.02 -17.80 6.98
N GLN A 128 10.89 -18.09 8.28
CA GLN A 128 10.27 -19.32 8.78
C GLN A 128 8.80 -19.44 8.36
N ALA A 129 8.02 -18.36 8.48
CA ALA A 129 6.62 -18.35 8.05
C ALA A 129 6.51 -18.57 6.53
N THR A 130 7.36 -17.91 5.75
CA THR A 130 7.34 -18.03 4.29
C THR A 130 7.77 -19.44 3.84
N HIS A 131 8.73 -20.07 4.52
CA HIS A 131 9.07 -21.48 4.29
C HIS A 131 7.88 -22.42 4.53
N ALA A 132 7.15 -22.24 5.65
CA ALA A 132 5.96 -23.04 5.94
C ALA A 132 4.87 -22.85 4.85
N MET A 133 4.67 -21.62 4.36
CA MET A 133 3.74 -21.36 3.25
C MET A 133 4.15 -22.11 1.97
N LEU A 134 5.45 -22.12 1.64
CA LEU A 134 5.96 -22.84 0.47
C LEU A 134 5.78 -24.35 0.59
N GLU A 135 5.98 -24.92 1.78
CA GLU A 135 5.73 -26.34 2.03
C GLU A 135 4.25 -26.69 1.87
N GLN A 136 3.36 -25.86 2.41
CA GLN A 136 1.91 -26.04 2.25
C GLN A 136 1.50 -25.96 0.77
N LEU A 137 1.99 -24.97 0.02
CA LEU A 137 1.70 -24.80 -1.41
C LEU A 137 2.16 -25.99 -2.27
N ARG A 138 3.28 -26.62 -1.93
CA ARG A 138 3.84 -27.79 -2.63
C ARG A 138 3.11 -29.10 -2.33
N ASN A 139 2.36 -29.14 -1.23
CA ASN A 139 1.62 -30.32 -0.78
C ASN A 139 0.16 -30.36 -1.30
N LEU A 140 -0.22 -29.40 -2.14
CA LEU A 140 -1.53 -29.36 -2.80
C LEU A 140 -1.57 -30.26 -4.03
N THR A 141 -2.78 -30.58 -4.50
CA THR A 141 -3.02 -31.33 -5.74
C THR A 141 -3.81 -30.50 -6.74
N LYS A 142 -3.95 -30.99 -7.98
CA LYS A 142 -4.70 -30.30 -9.04
C LYS A 142 -6.18 -30.05 -8.73
N ASP A 143 -6.74 -30.77 -7.77
CA ASP A 143 -8.14 -30.62 -7.33
C ASP A 143 -8.30 -29.55 -6.24
N ASP A 144 -7.19 -29.03 -5.71
CA ASP A 144 -7.17 -28.03 -4.65
C ASP A 144 -7.15 -26.60 -5.19
N LEU A 145 -7.43 -25.63 -4.31
CA LEU A 145 -7.39 -24.19 -4.55
C LEU A 145 -6.48 -23.51 -3.51
N ALA A 146 -5.63 -22.58 -3.97
CA ALA A 146 -4.89 -21.69 -3.10
C ALA A 146 -5.39 -20.24 -3.22
N PHE A 147 -5.58 -19.57 -2.08
CA PHE A 147 -5.67 -18.12 -2.01
C PHE A 147 -4.32 -17.56 -1.55
N VAL A 148 -3.81 -16.56 -2.26
CA VAL A 148 -2.62 -15.81 -1.84
C VAL A 148 -2.99 -14.37 -1.53
N LEU A 149 -2.77 -13.94 -0.29
CA LEU A 149 -3.08 -12.59 0.18
C LEU A 149 -1.84 -11.71 0.04
N ILE A 150 -1.91 -10.68 -0.81
CA ILE A 150 -0.82 -9.72 -1.02
C ILE A 150 -1.35 -8.33 -0.67
N THR A 151 -0.85 -7.76 0.42
CA THR A 151 -1.23 -6.42 0.87
C THR A 151 0.00 -5.53 1.08
N GLY A 152 -0.19 -4.26 1.39
CA GLY A 152 0.92 -3.33 1.61
C GLY A 152 1.94 -3.86 2.63
N GLY A 153 3.23 -3.71 2.31
CA GLY A 153 4.34 -4.26 3.12
C GLY A 153 4.71 -5.74 2.86
N SER A 154 4.00 -6.45 1.97
CA SER A 154 4.28 -7.86 1.62
C SER A 154 5.76 -8.15 1.29
N SER A 155 6.47 -7.21 0.67
CA SER A 155 7.87 -7.39 0.27
C SER A 155 8.81 -7.68 1.45
N ALA A 156 8.44 -7.26 2.67
CA ALA A 156 9.17 -7.54 3.92
C ALA A 156 8.51 -8.60 4.80
N LEU A 157 7.29 -9.03 4.49
CA LEU A 157 6.51 -10.03 5.24
C LEU A 157 6.40 -11.38 4.55
N ILE A 158 6.82 -11.45 3.28
CA ILE A 158 6.94 -12.65 2.46
C ILE A 158 8.36 -12.63 1.88
N GLU A 159 9.27 -13.39 2.49
CA GLU A 159 10.67 -13.41 2.08
C GLU A 159 11.31 -14.77 2.37
N VAL A 160 12.04 -15.26 1.38
CA VAL A 160 13.02 -16.33 1.53
C VAL A 160 14.21 -15.92 0.66
N PRO A 161 15.36 -15.55 1.25
CA PRO A 161 16.57 -15.29 0.48
C PRO A 161 16.94 -16.52 -0.35
N ARG A 162 17.59 -16.34 -1.50
CA ARG A 162 18.21 -17.47 -2.20
C ARG A 162 19.16 -18.23 -1.25
N ALA A 163 19.20 -19.57 -1.37
CA ALA A 163 19.77 -20.48 -0.36
C ALA A 163 21.21 -20.16 0.06
N ASP A 164 21.93 -19.41 -0.76
CA ASP A 164 23.32 -19.05 -0.64
C ASP A 164 23.54 -17.60 -0.14
N ILE A 165 22.46 -16.86 0.15
CA ILE A 165 22.46 -15.48 0.67
C ILE A 165 21.87 -15.47 2.09
N PRO A 166 22.69 -15.22 3.12
CA PRO A 166 22.18 -15.08 4.48
C PRO A 166 21.20 -13.90 4.61
N LEU A 167 20.15 -14.03 5.43
CA LEU A 167 19.14 -12.98 5.64
C LEU A 167 19.77 -11.65 6.08
N HIS A 168 20.70 -11.69 7.03
CA HIS A 168 21.40 -10.48 7.48
C HIS A 168 22.13 -9.77 6.33
N SER A 169 22.68 -10.53 5.38
CA SER A 169 23.39 -9.98 4.22
C SER A 169 22.44 -9.31 3.24
N LEU A 170 21.24 -9.89 3.04
CA LEU A 170 20.15 -9.30 2.25
C LEU A 170 19.62 -8.01 2.87
N ALA A 171 19.43 -7.98 4.19
CA ALA A 171 18.98 -6.79 4.92
C ALA A 171 20.00 -5.64 4.79
N LEU A 172 21.29 -5.94 5.00
CA LEU A 172 22.36 -4.97 4.83
C LEU A 172 22.49 -4.48 3.38
N LEU A 173 22.33 -5.37 2.39
CA LEU A 173 22.32 -4.99 0.97
C LEU A 173 21.20 -3.98 0.69
N THR A 174 19.97 -4.29 1.13
CA THR A 174 18.81 -3.43 0.91
C THR A 174 19.02 -2.05 1.55
N GLN A 175 19.53 -2.01 2.79
CA GLN A 175 19.82 -0.75 3.48
C GLN A 175 20.95 0.05 2.80
N SER A 176 22.03 -0.62 2.39
CA SER A 176 23.15 -0.01 1.65
C SER A 176 22.67 0.65 0.36
N LEU A 177 21.91 -0.09 -0.46
CA LEU A 177 21.38 0.42 -1.72
C LEU A 177 20.42 1.59 -1.52
N SER A 178 19.51 1.49 -0.54
CA SER A 178 18.61 2.60 -0.19
C SER A 178 19.38 3.85 0.23
N ASN A 179 20.42 3.70 1.06
CA ASN A 179 21.24 4.82 1.54
C ASN A 179 22.12 5.43 0.44
N SER A 180 22.50 4.64 -0.58
CA SER A 180 23.24 5.12 -1.75
C SER A 180 22.37 5.89 -2.76
N GLY A 181 21.07 6.06 -2.50
CA GLY A 181 20.16 6.79 -3.39
C GLY A 181 19.76 6.00 -4.64
N VAL A 182 19.82 4.66 -4.59
CA VAL A 182 19.30 3.79 -5.65
C VAL A 182 17.81 4.05 -5.84
N ASP A 183 17.37 4.26 -7.09
CA ASP A 183 15.96 4.44 -7.39
C ASP A 183 15.14 3.19 -7.04
N ILE A 184 13.89 3.38 -6.60
CA ILE A 184 13.04 2.30 -6.09
C ILE A 184 12.86 1.15 -7.10
N LYS A 185 12.86 1.45 -8.40
CA LYS A 185 12.73 0.42 -9.44
C LYS A 185 13.94 -0.51 -9.43
N THR A 186 15.15 0.05 -9.35
CA THR A 186 16.40 -0.71 -9.26
C THR A 186 16.53 -1.47 -7.95
N LEU A 187 16.11 -0.85 -6.84
CA LEU A 187 16.07 -1.54 -5.55
C LEU A 187 15.16 -2.77 -5.63
N ASN A 188 13.97 -2.63 -6.22
CA ASN A 188 13.05 -3.74 -6.42
C ASN A 188 13.60 -4.78 -7.41
N ASP A 189 14.31 -4.38 -8.47
CA ASP A 189 15.00 -5.32 -9.37
C ASP A 189 15.99 -6.22 -8.60
N VAL A 190 16.79 -5.63 -7.70
CA VAL A 190 17.74 -6.38 -6.86
C VAL A 190 17.02 -7.26 -5.83
N ARG A 191 15.94 -6.77 -5.20
CA ARG A 191 15.12 -7.57 -4.26
C ARG A 191 14.50 -8.78 -4.95
N CYS A 192 13.95 -8.62 -6.15
CA CYS A 192 13.44 -9.74 -6.94
C CYS A 192 14.56 -10.74 -7.28
N LEU A 193 15.74 -10.24 -7.67
CA LEU A 193 16.87 -11.08 -8.04
C LEU A 193 17.37 -11.95 -6.87
N THR A 194 17.36 -11.42 -5.65
CA THR A 194 17.97 -12.05 -4.46
C THR A 194 17.01 -12.92 -3.64
N SER A 195 15.74 -13.01 -4.03
CA SER A 195 14.68 -13.72 -3.32
C SER A 195 14.20 -14.94 -4.10
N GLN A 196 13.78 -15.99 -3.38
CA GLN A 196 13.17 -17.20 -3.98
C GLN A 196 11.66 -17.03 -4.24
N VAL A 197 10.99 -16.11 -3.54
CA VAL A 197 9.52 -16.00 -3.54
C VAL A 197 8.99 -14.81 -4.33
N LYS A 198 9.84 -13.81 -4.60
CA LYS A 198 9.50 -12.65 -5.43
C LYS A 198 9.47 -13.02 -6.92
N ALA A 199 8.99 -12.11 -7.76
CA ALA A 199 8.93 -12.30 -9.22
C ALA A 199 8.29 -13.65 -9.66
N GLY A 200 7.18 -14.01 -9.04
CA GLY A 200 6.41 -15.23 -9.32
C GLY A 200 6.84 -16.44 -8.50
N GLY A 201 7.93 -16.35 -7.74
CA GLY A 201 8.51 -17.46 -6.99
C GLY A 201 7.54 -18.17 -6.04
N LEU A 202 6.68 -17.42 -5.35
CA LEU A 202 5.67 -17.99 -4.46
C LEU A 202 4.61 -18.78 -5.26
N ALA A 203 4.09 -18.21 -6.35
CA ALA A 203 3.13 -18.92 -7.20
C ALA A 203 3.74 -20.14 -7.89
N MET A 204 5.01 -20.08 -8.31
CA MET A 204 5.72 -21.23 -8.90
C MET A 204 5.92 -22.41 -7.93
N ALA A 205 5.78 -22.20 -6.63
CA ALA A 205 5.80 -23.30 -5.66
C ALA A 205 4.44 -24.04 -5.55
N CYS A 206 3.37 -23.46 -6.09
CA CYS A 206 2.02 -24.00 -5.98
C CYS A 206 1.79 -25.18 -6.94
N THR A 207 1.32 -26.29 -6.38
CA THR A 207 0.93 -27.50 -7.13
C THR A 207 -0.59 -27.63 -7.30
N ALA A 208 -1.36 -26.65 -6.79
CA ALA A 208 -2.82 -26.60 -6.94
C ALA A 208 -3.23 -26.47 -8.41
N GLY A 209 -4.49 -26.82 -8.73
CA GLY A 209 -5.03 -26.53 -10.06
C GLY A 209 -5.25 -25.04 -10.27
N LYS A 210 -5.60 -24.32 -9.19
CA LYS A 210 -5.99 -22.92 -9.22
C LYS A 210 -5.34 -22.15 -8.07
N LEU A 211 -4.90 -20.93 -8.35
CA LEU A 211 -4.37 -19.99 -7.37
C LEU A 211 -4.98 -18.61 -7.60
N ILE A 212 -5.73 -18.12 -6.63
CA ILE A 212 -6.36 -16.79 -6.67
C ILE A 212 -5.59 -15.86 -5.76
N VAL A 213 -5.04 -14.79 -6.34
CA VAL A 213 -4.28 -13.78 -5.63
C VAL A 213 -5.20 -12.63 -5.28
N LEU A 214 -5.40 -12.36 -4.00
CA LEU A 214 -6.19 -11.23 -3.50
C LEU A 214 -5.24 -10.08 -3.16
N VAL A 215 -5.40 -8.95 -3.85
CA VAL A 215 -4.46 -7.83 -3.80
C VAL A 215 -5.10 -6.60 -3.17
N LEU A 216 -4.43 -6.03 -2.19
CA LEU A 216 -4.65 -4.67 -1.71
C LEU A 216 -3.42 -3.83 -2.06
N SER A 217 -3.60 -2.91 -3.00
CA SER A 217 -2.51 -2.17 -3.63
C SER A 217 -2.17 -0.90 -2.85
N ASP A 218 -0.93 -0.83 -2.39
CA ASP A 218 -0.27 0.39 -1.88
C ASP A 218 0.64 1.04 -2.95
N VAL A 219 0.58 0.58 -4.20
CA VAL A 219 1.43 1.05 -5.29
C VAL A 219 0.61 1.87 -6.28
N LEU A 220 1.09 3.06 -6.62
CA LEU A 220 0.46 3.90 -7.65
C LEU A 220 0.35 3.14 -8.99
N ASN A 221 -0.82 3.21 -9.62
CA ASN A 221 -1.20 2.46 -10.83
C ASN A 221 -1.32 0.93 -10.67
N ASP A 222 -1.32 0.42 -9.44
CA ASP A 222 -1.69 -0.96 -9.11
C ASP A 222 -0.89 -2.04 -9.87
N SER A 223 0.40 -1.77 -10.11
CA SER A 223 1.27 -2.65 -10.90
C SER A 223 1.60 -3.94 -10.13
N LEU A 224 0.97 -5.05 -10.53
CA LEU A 224 1.15 -6.37 -9.91
C LEU A 224 2.62 -6.85 -9.80
N PRO A 225 3.51 -6.64 -10.80
CA PRO A 225 4.94 -6.98 -10.66
C PRO A 225 5.69 -6.15 -9.60
N VAL A 226 5.13 -5.01 -9.19
CA VAL A 226 5.75 -4.08 -8.23
C VAL A 226 5.21 -4.34 -6.82
N ILE A 227 3.90 -4.55 -6.66
CA ILE A 227 3.25 -4.81 -5.37
C ILE A 227 3.87 -6.03 -4.71
N GLY A 228 4.40 -5.86 -3.49
CA GLY A 228 5.10 -6.93 -2.78
C GLY A 228 6.34 -7.49 -3.51
N SER A 229 6.84 -6.81 -4.55
CA SER A 229 7.83 -7.34 -5.50
C SER A 229 7.34 -8.56 -6.31
N GLY A 230 6.02 -8.61 -6.54
CA GLY A 230 5.33 -9.54 -7.44
C GLY A 230 5.52 -11.02 -7.08
N PRO A 231 5.22 -11.49 -5.86
CA PRO A 231 5.48 -12.89 -5.50
C PRO A 231 4.65 -13.90 -6.31
N CYS A 232 3.53 -13.47 -6.90
CA CYS A 232 2.70 -14.27 -7.79
C CYS A 232 2.71 -13.79 -9.25
N MET A 233 3.61 -12.87 -9.61
CA MET A 233 3.71 -12.31 -10.96
C MET A 233 5.13 -12.45 -11.50
N PRO A 234 5.35 -13.20 -12.59
CA PRO A 234 6.68 -13.38 -13.15
C PRO A 234 7.27 -12.06 -13.65
N ARG A 235 8.59 -11.93 -13.59
CA ARG A 235 9.30 -10.73 -14.04
C ARG A 235 10.54 -11.09 -14.85
N ILE A 236 10.75 -10.38 -15.95
CA ILE A 236 12.01 -10.45 -16.69
C ILE A 236 13.08 -9.66 -15.94
N HIS A 237 14.14 -10.33 -15.52
CA HIS A 237 15.31 -9.69 -14.94
C HIS A 237 16.24 -9.13 -16.02
N ARG A 238 16.41 -7.80 -16.06
CA ARG A 238 17.35 -7.14 -16.99
C ARG A 238 18.71 -6.95 -16.32
N LEU A 239 19.48 -8.03 -16.19
CA LEU A 239 20.76 -8.05 -15.47
C LEU A 239 21.74 -6.97 -15.93
N ALA A 240 21.86 -6.73 -17.24
CA ALA A 240 22.73 -5.67 -17.77
C ALA A 240 22.32 -4.27 -17.28
N THR A 241 21.02 -4.00 -17.14
CA THR A 241 20.51 -2.73 -16.62
C THR A 241 20.78 -2.60 -15.12
N ILE A 242 20.57 -3.66 -14.35
CA ILE A 242 20.86 -3.71 -12.91
C ILE A 242 22.34 -3.42 -12.70
N ASN A 243 23.22 -4.18 -13.35
CA ASN A 243 24.67 -4.03 -13.21
C ASN A 243 25.17 -2.64 -13.60
N LYS A 244 24.65 -2.05 -14.68
CA LYS A 244 25.02 -0.69 -15.09
C LYS A 244 24.69 0.33 -13.98
N LYS A 245 23.47 0.32 -13.46
CA LYS A 245 23.04 1.25 -12.41
C LYS A 245 23.82 1.07 -11.10
N LEU A 246 24.09 -0.18 -10.71
CA LEU A 246 24.89 -0.47 -9.51
C LEU A 246 26.36 -0.07 -9.67
N PHE A 247 26.92 -0.18 -10.89
CA PHE A 247 28.27 0.29 -11.20
C PHE A 247 28.39 1.82 -11.07
N ASP A 248 27.43 2.55 -11.65
CA ASP A 248 27.40 4.02 -11.62
C ASP A 248 27.36 4.58 -10.19
N LEU A 249 26.74 3.85 -9.25
CA LEU A 249 26.60 4.23 -7.84
C LEU A 249 27.77 3.81 -6.93
N LYS A 250 28.82 3.17 -7.48
CA LYS A 250 30.02 2.74 -6.74
C LYS A 250 29.73 1.96 -5.46
N ILE A 251 28.74 1.06 -5.50
CA ILE A 251 28.36 0.23 -4.33
C ILE A 251 29.55 -0.61 -3.80
N SER A 252 29.43 -1.12 -2.58
CA SER A 252 30.52 -1.87 -1.93
C SER A 252 30.88 -3.16 -2.69
N LYS A 253 32.12 -3.66 -2.52
CA LYS A 253 32.54 -4.95 -3.08
C LYS A 253 31.67 -6.11 -2.57
N ARG A 254 31.24 -6.04 -1.29
CA ARG A 254 30.35 -7.02 -0.66
C ARG A 254 28.99 -7.06 -1.36
N ASP A 255 28.38 -5.89 -1.59
CA ASP A 255 27.07 -5.79 -2.23
C ASP A 255 27.10 -6.30 -3.67
N ARG A 256 28.17 -5.97 -4.43
CA ARG A 256 28.39 -6.52 -5.77
C ARG A 256 28.49 -8.05 -5.76
N ALA A 257 29.16 -8.63 -4.77
CA ALA A 257 29.32 -10.08 -4.68
C ALA A 257 27.97 -10.79 -4.48
N ILE A 258 27.11 -10.25 -3.61
CA ILE A 258 25.76 -10.79 -3.37
C ILE A 258 24.91 -10.74 -4.64
N VAL A 259 24.94 -9.61 -5.36
CA VAL A 259 24.21 -9.48 -6.63
C VAL A 259 24.73 -10.47 -7.66
N ALA A 260 26.04 -10.52 -7.89
CA ALA A 260 26.65 -11.45 -8.85
C ALA A 260 26.40 -12.93 -8.51
N GLN A 261 26.27 -13.25 -7.23
CA GLN A 261 25.87 -14.57 -6.76
C GLN A 261 24.42 -14.89 -7.15
N ALA A 262 23.48 -13.99 -6.87
CA ALA A 262 22.09 -14.15 -7.26
C ALA A 262 21.90 -14.23 -8.79
N GLU A 263 22.71 -13.49 -9.57
CA GLU A 263 22.72 -13.58 -11.04
C GLU A 263 23.13 -14.95 -11.56
N ARG A 264 24.08 -15.62 -10.90
CA ARG A 264 24.50 -16.97 -11.27
C ARG A 264 23.40 -17.99 -11.01
N ALA A 265 22.80 -17.95 -9.81
CA ALA A 265 21.69 -18.81 -9.45
C ALA A 265 20.50 -18.67 -10.41
N LEU A 266 20.13 -17.42 -10.78
CA LEU A 266 19.05 -17.18 -11.72
C LEU A 266 19.33 -17.79 -13.11
N LYS A 267 20.58 -17.73 -13.60
CA LYS A 267 20.94 -18.30 -14.91
C LYS A 267 20.82 -19.82 -14.92
N GLU A 268 21.15 -20.48 -13.81
CA GLU A 268 21.00 -21.93 -13.64
C GLU A 268 19.53 -22.35 -13.58
N GLU A 269 18.66 -21.53 -12.97
CA GLU A 269 17.20 -21.77 -12.94
C GLU A 269 16.52 -21.49 -14.29
N ALA A 270 16.90 -20.42 -14.98
CA ALA A 270 16.30 -20.01 -16.25
C ALA A 270 16.58 -21.01 -17.39
N SER A 271 17.64 -21.81 -17.29
CA SER A 271 17.85 -22.97 -18.18
C SER A 271 16.80 -24.07 -18.05
N VAL A 272 15.95 -24.02 -17.01
CA VAL A 272 14.99 -25.08 -16.67
C VAL A 272 13.53 -24.67 -16.90
N VAL A 273 13.21 -23.38 -17.07
CA VAL A 273 11.81 -22.90 -17.11
C VAL A 273 11.57 -21.86 -18.22
N PRO A 274 10.63 -22.07 -19.16
CA PRO A 274 10.18 -21.02 -20.07
C PRO A 274 9.19 -20.10 -19.34
N CYS A 275 9.58 -18.86 -19.10
CA CYS A 275 8.68 -17.83 -18.57
C CYS A 275 8.12 -17.02 -19.75
N SER A 276 6.86 -17.28 -20.15
CA SER A 276 6.16 -16.34 -21.03
C SER A 276 5.82 -15.12 -20.18
N ALA A 277 6.50 -14.01 -20.44
CA ALA A 277 6.21 -12.75 -19.77
C ALA A 277 4.87 -12.21 -20.28
N THR A 278 3.79 -12.54 -19.58
CA THR A 278 2.52 -11.86 -19.79
C THR A 278 2.46 -10.64 -18.87
N ASN A 279 2.11 -9.48 -19.43
CA ASN A 279 1.72 -8.31 -18.63
C ASN A 279 0.26 -8.42 -18.14
N PHE A 280 -0.38 -9.56 -18.38
CA PHE A 280 -1.77 -9.82 -18.05
C PHE A 280 -1.86 -10.63 -16.76
N GLY A 281 -2.80 -10.26 -15.88
CA GLY A 281 -2.93 -10.80 -14.52
C GLY A 281 -3.06 -12.33 -14.45
N ASN A 282 -3.49 -12.97 -15.53
CA ASN A 282 -3.67 -14.42 -15.58
C ASN A 282 -2.51 -15.10 -16.30
N TRP A 283 -1.98 -16.16 -15.69
CA TRP A 283 -0.90 -16.96 -16.26
C TRP A 283 -0.91 -18.37 -15.68
N ILE A 284 -0.08 -19.26 -16.24
CA ILE A 284 0.00 -20.66 -15.82
C ILE A 284 1.43 -20.93 -15.36
N THR A 285 1.57 -21.49 -14.16
CA THR A 285 2.89 -21.87 -13.63
C THR A 285 3.46 -23.07 -14.39
N PRO A 286 4.77 -23.33 -14.31
CA PRO A 286 5.37 -24.52 -14.93
C PRO A 286 4.76 -25.84 -14.43
N GLN A 287 4.16 -25.84 -13.25
CA GLN A 287 3.47 -26.99 -12.63
C GLN A 287 2.02 -27.14 -13.13
N GLY A 288 1.52 -26.21 -13.95
CA GLY A 288 0.15 -26.22 -14.49
C GLY A 288 -0.88 -25.53 -13.59
N CYS A 289 -0.46 -24.76 -12.58
CA CYS A 289 -1.38 -24.00 -11.73
C CYS A 289 -1.86 -22.75 -12.46
N HIS A 290 -3.17 -22.54 -12.55
CA HIS A 290 -3.76 -21.33 -13.11
C HIS A 290 -3.79 -20.20 -12.07
N VAL A 291 -3.04 -19.14 -12.32
CA VAL A 291 -2.93 -17.98 -11.42
C VAL A 291 -3.84 -16.87 -11.93
N THR A 292 -4.70 -16.35 -11.06
CA THR A 292 -5.59 -15.21 -11.35
C THR A 292 -5.44 -14.15 -10.27
N HIS A 293 -5.28 -12.88 -10.65
CA HIS A 293 -5.16 -11.77 -9.69
C HIS A 293 -6.46 -10.97 -9.62
N LEU A 294 -6.93 -10.71 -8.40
CA LEU A 294 -8.07 -9.87 -8.09
C LEU A 294 -7.60 -8.71 -7.21
N THR A 295 -7.68 -7.49 -7.73
CA THR A 295 -7.33 -6.29 -6.96
C THR A 295 -8.57 -5.75 -6.26
N LEU A 296 -8.68 -6.05 -4.96
CA LEU A 296 -9.85 -5.72 -4.14
C LEU A 296 -9.80 -4.27 -3.65
N GLY A 297 -8.61 -3.76 -3.33
CA GLY A 297 -8.41 -2.43 -2.75
C GLY A 297 -7.36 -1.63 -3.50
N THR A 298 -7.67 -0.37 -3.83
CA THR A 298 -6.75 0.57 -4.49
C THR A 298 -6.93 1.99 -3.93
N ASN A 299 -5.98 2.87 -4.24
CA ASN A 299 -6.10 4.28 -3.90
C ASN A 299 -7.29 4.96 -4.60
N SER A 300 -7.68 4.49 -5.79
CA SER A 300 -8.87 5.00 -6.50
C SER A 300 -10.14 4.84 -5.66
N LEU A 301 -10.33 3.68 -5.02
CA LEU A 301 -11.50 3.46 -4.16
C LEU A 301 -11.54 4.43 -2.98
N ALA A 302 -10.38 4.72 -2.38
CA ALA A 302 -10.27 5.73 -1.34
C ALA A 302 -10.70 7.12 -1.85
N VAL A 303 -10.19 7.54 -3.00
CA VAL A 303 -10.55 8.84 -3.61
C VAL A 303 -12.03 8.90 -4.00
N ASP A 304 -12.59 7.81 -4.54
CA ASP A 304 -14.00 7.71 -4.93
C ASP A 304 -14.94 7.76 -3.72
N ALA A 305 -14.58 7.10 -2.62
CA ALA A 305 -15.29 7.18 -1.35
C ALA A 305 -15.27 8.60 -0.76
N ALA A 306 -14.12 9.27 -0.84
CA ALA A 306 -14.00 10.66 -0.45
C ALA A 306 -14.87 11.59 -1.32
N ALA A 307 -14.89 11.37 -2.63
CA ALA A 307 -15.68 12.15 -3.58
C ALA A 307 -17.18 11.98 -3.35
N THR A 308 -17.63 10.75 -3.13
CA THR A 308 -19.02 10.42 -2.81
C THR A 308 -19.47 11.12 -1.53
N THR A 309 -18.67 11.02 -0.47
CA THR A 309 -18.96 11.63 0.83
C THR A 309 -18.94 13.16 0.76
N ALA A 310 -17.93 13.75 0.10
CA ALA A 310 -17.87 15.20 -0.07
C ALA A 310 -19.05 15.73 -0.89
N THR A 311 -19.50 15.00 -1.91
CA THR A 311 -20.70 15.36 -2.70
C THR A 311 -21.96 15.31 -1.82
N ALA A 312 -22.11 14.28 -0.99
CA ALA A 312 -23.22 14.16 -0.04
C ALA A 312 -23.23 15.28 1.01
N LEU A 313 -22.06 15.79 1.39
CA LEU A 313 -21.89 16.94 2.29
C LEU A 313 -22.08 18.31 1.59
N GLY A 314 -22.43 18.31 0.29
CA GLY A 314 -22.78 19.51 -0.49
C GLY A 314 -21.60 20.18 -1.21
N TYR A 315 -20.43 19.55 -1.29
CA TYR A 315 -19.32 20.08 -2.07
C TYR A 315 -19.44 19.74 -3.55
N LYS A 316 -19.10 20.70 -4.41
CA LYS A 316 -18.81 20.42 -5.82
C LYS A 316 -17.38 19.91 -5.95
N ILE A 317 -17.19 18.72 -6.51
CA ILE A 317 -15.87 18.18 -6.83
C ILE A 317 -15.29 18.96 -8.02
N VAL A 318 -14.18 19.66 -7.79
CA VAL A 318 -13.43 20.38 -8.83
C VAL A 318 -12.43 19.43 -9.51
N SER A 319 -11.84 18.54 -8.74
CA SER A 319 -10.91 17.51 -9.22
C SER A 319 -10.89 16.34 -8.25
N ALA A 320 -10.86 15.13 -8.80
CA ALA A 320 -10.61 13.88 -8.09
C ALA A 320 -9.64 13.06 -8.96
N THR A 321 -8.46 12.74 -8.43
CA THR A 321 -7.45 11.94 -9.13
C THR A 321 -6.80 10.97 -8.15
N SER A 322 -6.56 9.72 -8.57
CA SER A 322 -5.89 8.69 -7.77
C SER A 322 -4.43 8.44 -8.18
N ASN A 323 -3.99 9.06 -9.28
CA ASN A 323 -2.69 8.83 -9.89
C ASN A 323 -1.88 10.13 -9.97
N ALA A 324 -1.88 10.93 -8.91
CA ALA A 324 -1.02 12.10 -8.86
C ALA A 324 0.45 11.68 -8.99
N HIS A 325 1.24 12.47 -9.73
CA HIS A 325 2.65 12.21 -9.91
C HIS A 325 3.36 12.11 -8.55
N SER A 326 4.27 11.14 -8.43
CA SER A 326 5.11 11.03 -7.24
C SER A 326 6.12 12.19 -7.24
N ASP A 327 5.82 13.19 -6.44
CA ASP A 327 6.59 14.40 -6.26
C ASP A 327 7.11 14.51 -4.81
N SER A 328 8.02 15.46 -4.59
CA SER A 328 8.41 15.81 -3.22
C SER A 328 7.21 16.40 -2.46
N ALA A 329 7.11 16.11 -1.17
CA ALA A 329 6.05 16.66 -0.30
C ALA A 329 5.99 18.19 -0.34
N ASN A 330 7.13 18.87 -0.57
CA ASN A 330 7.22 20.32 -0.78
C ASN A 330 6.52 20.75 -2.06
N THR A 331 6.83 20.10 -3.19
CA THR A 331 6.20 20.36 -4.49
C THR A 331 4.69 20.15 -4.42
N VAL A 332 4.26 19.06 -3.78
CA VAL A 332 2.85 18.76 -3.55
C VAL A 332 2.19 19.87 -2.71
N GLY A 333 2.79 20.26 -1.59
CA GLY A 333 2.26 21.31 -0.71
C GLY A 333 2.09 22.65 -1.42
N LEU A 334 3.10 23.06 -2.21
CA LEU A 334 3.05 24.26 -3.05
C LEU A 334 1.89 24.21 -4.06
N ARG A 335 1.74 23.08 -4.75
CA ARG A 335 0.67 22.90 -5.73
C ARG A 335 -0.71 22.94 -5.07
N LEU A 336 -0.89 22.26 -3.94
CA LEU A 336 -2.15 22.28 -3.20
C LEU A 336 -2.48 23.68 -2.64
N ALA A 337 -1.48 24.45 -2.21
CA ALA A 337 -1.65 25.86 -1.81
C ALA A 337 -2.13 26.73 -2.98
N ALA A 338 -1.56 26.55 -4.18
CA ALA A 338 -2.01 27.24 -5.39
C ALA A 338 -3.44 26.85 -5.79
N SER A 339 -3.78 25.56 -5.72
CA SER A 339 -5.14 25.06 -5.94
C SER A 339 -6.12 25.64 -4.92
N LEU A 340 -5.75 25.67 -3.64
CA LEU A 340 -6.56 26.27 -2.58
C LEU A 340 -6.90 27.74 -2.88
N ASN A 341 -5.90 28.56 -3.22
CA ASN A 341 -6.12 29.98 -3.57
C ASN A 341 -7.08 30.13 -4.76
N THR A 342 -6.94 29.28 -5.79
CA THR A 342 -7.81 29.29 -6.97
C THR A 342 -9.25 28.88 -6.61
N MET A 343 -9.39 27.86 -5.76
CA MET A 343 -10.68 27.35 -5.31
C MET A 343 -11.41 28.34 -4.41
N VAL A 344 -10.71 29.14 -3.61
CA VAL A 344 -11.34 30.20 -2.81
C VAL A 344 -11.98 31.25 -3.73
N THR A 345 -11.22 31.80 -4.68
CA THR A 345 -11.72 32.79 -5.65
C THR A 345 -12.90 32.24 -6.47
N THR A 346 -12.81 30.98 -6.90
CA THR A 346 -13.89 30.33 -7.65
C THR A 346 -15.12 30.09 -6.79
N GLY A 347 -14.92 29.64 -5.54
CA GLY A 347 -16.00 29.36 -4.60
C GLY A 347 -16.77 30.62 -4.23
N GLU A 348 -16.08 31.75 -4.02
CA GLU A 348 -16.69 33.06 -3.81
C GLU A 348 -17.46 33.54 -5.04
N THR A 349 -16.89 33.39 -6.24
CA THR A 349 -17.56 33.79 -7.50
C THR A 349 -18.80 32.95 -7.81
N THR A 350 -18.75 31.66 -7.53
CA THR A 350 -19.84 30.72 -7.83
C THR A 350 -20.83 30.53 -6.69
N ASN A 351 -20.53 31.10 -5.51
CA ASN A 351 -21.23 30.88 -4.24
C ASN A 351 -21.50 29.39 -3.96
N ARG A 352 -20.46 28.54 -4.12
CA ARG A 352 -20.56 27.09 -3.89
C ARG A 352 -19.38 26.54 -3.11
N PRO A 353 -19.61 25.62 -2.15
CA PRO A 353 -18.52 24.86 -1.52
C PRO A 353 -17.82 23.99 -2.56
N LEU A 354 -16.48 24.00 -2.56
CA LEU A 354 -15.67 23.25 -3.51
C LEU A 354 -14.79 22.23 -2.79
N CYS A 355 -14.54 21.10 -3.44
CA CYS A 355 -13.66 20.05 -2.96
C CYS A 355 -12.67 19.64 -4.06
N LEU A 356 -11.41 19.47 -3.68
CA LEU A 356 -10.38 18.81 -4.47
C LEU A 356 -9.87 17.61 -3.70
N LEU A 357 -9.79 16.48 -4.40
CA LEU A 357 -9.32 15.22 -3.89
C LEU A 357 -8.17 14.71 -4.72
N GLU A 358 -7.13 14.28 -4.05
CA GLU A 358 -5.95 13.75 -4.70
C GLU A 358 -5.37 12.58 -3.92
N GLY A 359 -5.27 11.46 -4.59
CA GLY A 359 -4.57 10.29 -4.15
C GLY A 359 -3.16 10.21 -4.74
N GLY A 360 -2.23 9.66 -3.97
CA GLY A 360 -0.84 9.58 -4.38
C GLY A 360 0.09 9.12 -3.26
N GLU A 361 1.39 9.22 -3.50
CA GLU A 361 2.41 9.01 -2.46
C GLU A 361 3.56 9.99 -2.66
N ALA A 362 3.72 10.93 -1.73
CA ALA A 362 4.79 11.92 -1.77
C ALA A 362 6.08 11.38 -1.16
N THR A 363 7.22 11.96 -1.55
CA THR A 363 8.51 11.64 -0.91
C THR A 363 9.06 12.82 -0.12
N VAL A 364 9.85 12.53 0.90
CA VAL A 364 10.56 13.53 1.71
C VAL A 364 12.03 13.20 1.71
N ASN A 365 12.87 14.18 1.38
CA ASN A 365 14.31 14.07 1.54
C ASN A 365 14.65 14.34 3.00
N VAL A 366 14.97 13.28 3.75
CA VAL A 366 15.20 13.36 5.20
C VAL A 366 16.67 13.72 5.48
N PRO A 367 16.97 14.87 6.10
CA PRO A 367 18.33 15.26 6.42
C PRO A 367 18.89 14.48 7.63
N ILE A 368 20.22 14.48 7.79
CA ILE A 368 20.86 13.98 9.01
C ILE A 368 20.43 14.87 10.19
N GLY A 369 20.08 14.25 11.33
CA GLY A 369 19.61 14.98 12.51
C GLY A 369 18.21 15.58 12.35
N HIS A 370 17.39 14.98 11.47
CA HIS A 370 15.98 15.33 11.30
C HIS A 370 15.17 15.23 12.60
N GLY A 371 14.05 15.96 12.64
CA GLY A 371 13.01 15.84 13.67
C GLY A 371 12.01 14.73 13.34
N GLN A 372 10.80 14.82 13.91
CA GLN A 372 9.73 13.85 13.67
C GLN A 372 8.68 14.39 12.70
N GLY A 373 8.20 13.53 11.82
CA GLY A 373 7.14 13.84 10.86
C GLY A 373 7.08 12.82 9.74
N GLY A 374 6.11 12.96 8.86
CA GLY A 374 6.00 12.17 7.64
C GLY A 374 5.63 13.03 6.44
N ARG A 375 5.45 12.36 5.29
CA ARG A 375 5.19 13.01 4.00
C ARG A 375 3.89 13.82 4.01
N ASN A 376 2.84 13.31 4.64
CA ASN A 376 1.54 13.97 4.69
C ASN A 376 1.56 15.23 5.57
N GLN A 377 2.12 15.11 6.77
CA GLN A 377 2.36 16.23 7.68
C GLN A 377 3.27 17.28 7.04
N HIS A 378 4.32 16.85 6.33
CA HIS A 378 5.22 17.76 5.64
C HIS A 378 4.53 18.51 4.50
N THR A 379 3.68 17.83 3.72
CA THR A 379 2.90 18.46 2.64
C THR A 379 2.02 19.59 3.16
N VAL A 380 1.29 19.40 4.27
CA VAL A 380 0.42 20.45 4.79
C VAL A 380 1.21 21.62 5.41
N VAL A 381 2.35 21.34 6.05
CA VAL A 381 3.26 22.39 6.55
C VAL A 381 3.90 23.16 5.39
N ALA A 382 4.23 22.50 4.27
CA ALA A 382 4.79 23.15 3.09
C ALA A 382 3.77 24.11 2.45
N ALA A 383 2.49 23.70 2.38
CA ALA A 383 1.41 24.58 1.94
C ALA A 383 1.23 25.80 2.86
N ALA A 384 1.27 25.60 4.18
CA ALA A 384 1.21 26.69 5.16
C ALA A 384 2.42 27.63 5.07
N ASN A 385 3.63 27.09 4.90
CA ASN A 385 4.84 27.88 4.70
C ASN A 385 4.71 28.76 3.45
N ASP A 386 4.20 28.21 2.36
CA ASP A 386 4.04 28.99 1.13
C ASP A 386 3.05 30.15 1.29
N ILE A 387 1.84 29.88 1.79
CA ILE A 387 0.81 30.91 1.94
C ILE A 387 1.23 31.96 2.97
N LEU A 388 1.66 31.52 4.15
CA LEU A 388 1.90 32.43 5.28
C LEU A 388 3.24 33.16 5.15
N MET A 389 4.30 32.48 4.72
CA MET A 389 5.67 33.02 4.75
C MET A 389 6.13 33.53 3.39
N ASN A 390 5.98 32.72 2.32
CA ASN A 390 6.46 33.11 1.00
C ASN A 390 5.56 34.18 0.36
N GLN A 391 4.25 33.93 0.37
CA GLN A 391 3.26 34.85 -0.20
C GLN A 391 2.87 35.97 0.78
N GLN A 392 3.18 35.82 2.07
CA GLN A 392 2.82 36.77 3.14
C GLN A 392 1.31 37.06 3.19
N LYS A 393 0.49 36.03 2.94
CA LYS A 393 -0.97 36.12 2.97
C LYS A 393 -1.54 35.44 4.20
N ALA A 394 -2.69 35.92 4.67
CA ALA A 394 -3.48 35.18 5.64
C ALA A 394 -4.05 33.90 5.00
N TRP A 395 -4.17 32.84 5.79
CA TRP A 395 -4.88 31.64 5.34
C TRP A 395 -6.33 31.99 5.05
N PRO A 396 -6.91 31.53 3.92
CA PRO A 396 -8.29 31.82 3.58
C PRO A 396 -9.27 31.40 4.69
N THR A 397 -10.25 32.26 4.98
CA THR A 397 -11.32 31.93 5.92
C THR A 397 -12.19 30.83 5.32
N ARG A 398 -12.61 29.86 6.15
CA ARG A 398 -13.45 28.72 5.73
C ARG A 398 -12.79 27.80 4.71
N ALA A 399 -11.48 27.59 4.82
CA ALA A 399 -10.76 26.62 4.01
C ALA A 399 -9.92 25.67 4.86
N ILE A 400 -9.86 24.41 4.44
CA ILE A 400 -9.04 23.37 5.05
C ILE A 400 -8.26 22.63 3.97
N LEU A 401 -6.99 22.38 4.25
CA LEU A 401 -6.12 21.51 3.46
C LEU A 401 -5.64 20.40 4.38
N ALA A 402 -5.85 19.15 3.98
CA ALA A 402 -5.48 17.96 4.72
C ALA A 402 -4.71 16.97 3.84
N SER A 403 -3.85 16.18 4.46
CA SER A 403 -3.15 15.05 3.84
C SER A 403 -3.02 13.96 4.90
N PHE A 404 -3.31 12.71 4.55
CA PHE A 404 -3.15 11.59 5.47
C PHE A 404 -2.87 10.27 4.74
N GLY A 405 -2.14 9.37 5.41
CA GLY A 405 -1.93 7.99 5.01
C GLY A 405 -3.12 7.13 5.41
N THR A 406 -3.60 6.30 4.49
CA THR A 406 -4.74 5.42 4.74
C THR A 406 -4.45 4.30 5.74
N ASP A 407 -3.18 4.02 6.04
CA ASP A 407 -2.74 3.08 7.07
C ASP A 407 -2.79 3.63 8.50
N GLY A 408 -3.15 4.92 8.63
CA GLY A 408 -3.25 5.60 9.91
C GLY A 408 -1.93 6.10 10.45
N GLU A 409 -0.87 6.07 9.62
CA GLU A 409 0.48 6.47 10.01
C GLU A 409 1.12 7.39 8.97
N ASP A 410 1.96 8.30 9.43
CA ASP A 410 2.75 9.17 8.58
C ASP A 410 4.16 9.34 9.14
N GLY A 411 5.12 8.72 8.46
CA GLY A 411 6.50 8.62 8.94
C GLY A 411 6.59 7.80 10.23
N PRO A 412 7.62 8.03 11.07
CA PRO A 412 7.77 7.36 12.36
C PRO A 412 6.91 8.03 13.45
N THR A 413 5.64 8.30 13.18
CA THR A 413 4.72 8.99 14.10
C THR A 413 3.42 8.20 14.29
N SER A 414 2.67 8.50 15.35
CA SER A 414 1.36 7.88 15.61
C SER A 414 0.19 8.57 14.91
N SER A 415 0.47 9.60 14.10
CA SER A 415 -0.55 10.38 13.38
C SER A 415 -0.64 9.89 11.94
N ALA A 416 -1.85 9.84 11.39
CA ALA A 416 -2.08 9.51 9.99
C ALA A 416 -1.62 10.63 9.05
N GLY A 417 -1.48 11.86 9.57
CA GLY A 417 -1.14 13.00 8.74
C GLY A 417 -1.38 14.31 9.45
N GLY A 418 -1.85 15.30 8.71
CA GLY A 418 -2.16 16.60 9.27
C GLY A 418 -3.10 17.42 8.40
N PHE A 419 -3.59 18.50 8.98
CA PHE A 419 -4.40 19.50 8.29
C PHE A 419 -4.03 20.91 8.72
N VAL A 420 -4.37 21.87 7.87
CA VAL A 420 -4.29 23.30 8.16
C VAL A 420 -5.62 23.92 7.79
N ASP A 421 -6.29 24.50 8.79
CA ASP A 421 -7.43 25.38 8.63
C ASP A 421 -7.08 26.79 9.15
N THR A 422 -8.07 27.69 9.19
CA THR A 422 -7.84 29.06 9.65
C THR A 422 -7.29 29.14 11.09
N ASP A 423 -7.68 28.25 12.01
CA ASP A 423 -7.25 28.31 13.41
C ASP A 423 -5.85 27.72 13.60
N VAL A 424 -5.55 26.60 12.93
CA VAL A 424 -4.19 26.04 12.87
C VAL A 424 -3.26 27.07 12.24
N ALA A 425 -3.62 27.67 11.11
CA ALA A 425 -2.81 28.67 10.43
C ALA A 425 -2.54 29.91 11.31
N LYS A 426 -3.53 30.40 12.07
CA LYS A 426 -3.34 31.48 13.05
C LYS A 426 -2.34 31.10 14.15
N SER A 427 -2.39 29.86 14.63
CA SER A 427 -1.42 29.36 15.61
C SER A 427 0.00 29.32 15.05
N LEU A 428 0.15 28.81 13.82
CA LEU A 428 1.43 28.74 13.11
C LEU A 428 2.00 30.14 12.83
N ALA A 429 1.16 31.09 12.39
CA ALA A 429 1.58 32.45 12.06
C ALA A 429 2.16 33.23 13.25
N ARG A 430 1.87 32.83 14.51
CA ARG A 430 2.50 33.41 15.72
C ARG A 430 3.98 33.02 15.86
N HIS A 431 4.43 31.99 15.15
CA HIS A 431 5.78 31.46 15.26
C HIS A 431 6.40 31.19 13.87
N PRO A 432 6.57 32.22 13.02
CA PRO A 432 7.02 32.06 11.63
C PRO A 432 8.33 31.27 11.50
N ASN A 433 9.30 31.53 12.39
CA ASN A 433 10.59 30.83 12.42
C ASN A 433 10.45 29.31 12.61
N LYS A 434 9.43 28.86 13.36
CA LYS A 434 9.20 27.43 13.61
C LYS A 434 8.68 26.71 12.36
N ILE A 435 7.95 27.40 11.48
CA ILE A 435 7.46 26.82 10.22
C ILE A 435 8.64 26.49 9.31
N SER A 436 9.52 27.47 9.07
CA SER A 436 10.69 27.27 8.22
C SER A 436 11.69 26.27 8.81
N GLU A 437 11.84 26.23 10.14
CA GLU A 437 12.66 25.20 10.79
C GLU A 437 12.06 23.80 10.63
N ALA A 438 10.75 23.64 10.79
CA ALA A 438 10.08 22.35 10.63
C ALA A 438 10.24 21.78 9.23
N ILE A 439 10.17 22.61 8.17
CA ILE A 439 10.49 22.19 6.80
C ILE A 439 11.94 21.75 6.68
N LYS A 440 12.91 22.58 7.12
CA LYS A 440 14.34 22.28 6.99
C LYS A 440 14.75 21.01 7.73
N ARG A 441 14.14 20.73 8.87
CA ARG A 441 14.48 19.59 9.74
C ARG A 441 13.55 18.39 9.57
N CYS A 442 12.55 18.46 8.69
CA CYS A 442 11.47 17.47 8.62
C CYS A 442 10.81 17.21 9.99
N ASN A 443 10.58 18.28 10.76
CA ASN A 443 9.99 18.23 12.11
C ASN A 443 8.51 18.66 12.14
N SER A 444 7.73 18.17 11.17
CA SER A 444 6.34 18.58 10.96
C SER A 444 5.40 18.11 12.07
N TYR A 445 5.68 16.98 12.73
CA TYR A 445 4.83 16.41 13.78
C TYR A 445 4.70 17.35 14.97
N GLU A 446 5.82 17.76 15.57
CA GLU A 446 5.81 18.62 16.76
C GLU A 446 5.18 19.99 16.47
N LEU A 447 5.40 20.53 15.27
CA LEU A 447 4.78 21.79 14.85
C LEU A 447 3.26 21.66 14.79
N LEU A 448 2.75 20.66 14.07
CA LEU A 448 1.31 20.44 13.92
C LEU A 448 0.64 20.05 15.24
N LYS A 449 1.30 19.22 16.06
CA LYS A 449 0.84 18.86 17.40
C LYS A 449 0.61 20.11 18.26
N SER A 450 1.59 21.02 18.27
CA SER A 450 1.47 22.28 19.03
C SER A 450 0.35 23.21 18.52
N ALA A 451 -0.04 23.06 17.26
CA ALA A 451 -1.09 23.85 16.63
C ALA A 451 -2.47 23.15 16.58
N GLY A 452 -2.55 21.88 17.01
CA GLY A 452 -3.78 21.07 16.93
C GLY A 452 -4.15 20.65 15.50
N GLY A 453 -3.17 20.51 14.61
CA GLY A 453 -3.34 20.19 13.18
C GLY A 453 -2.99 18.76 12.80
N LEU A 454 -3.08 17.80 13.73
CA LEU A 454 -2.83 16.37 13.45
C LEU A 454 -4.14 15.67 13.06
N ILE A 455 -4.02 14.60 12.26
CA ILE A 455 -5.13 13.68 11.95
C ILE A 455 -4.84 12.35 12.65
N GLU A 456 -5.64 12.04 13.66
CA GLU A 456 -5.44 10.84 14.48
C GLU A 456 -6.55 9.82 14.20
N THR A 457 -6.21 8.76 13.46
CA THR A 457 -7.13 7.63 13.17
C THR A 457 -6.84 6.41 14.03
N GLY A 458 -5.63 6.30 14.57
CA GLY A 458 -5.07 5.02 14.99
C GLY A 458 -4.72 4.12 13.79
N PRO A 459 -4.12 2.93 14.02
CA PRO A 459 -3.85 1.98 12.96
C PRO A 459 -5.16 1.50 12.33
N THR A 460 -5.29 1.67 11.01
CA THR A 460 -6.53 1.35 10.30
C THR A 460 -6.59 -0.10 9.82
N GLY A 461 -5.47 -0.82 9.87
CA GLY A 461 -5.37 -2.19 9.36
C GLY A 461 -5.39 -2.30 7.82
N THR A 462 -5.28 -1.19 7.10
CA THR A 462 -5.22 -1.14 5.63
C THR A 462 -4.03 -0.30 5.15
N ASN A 463 -3.75 -0.27 3.84
CA ASN A 463 -2.81 0.67 3.23
C ASN A 463 -3.02 0.76 1.71
N VAL A 464 -3.61 1.85 1.24
CA VAL A 464 -3.72 2.17 -0.19
C VAL A 464 -3.08 3.53 -0.52
N ALA A 465 -1.95 3.85 0.12
CA ALA A 465 -1.23 5.12 0.00
C ALA A 465 -1.96 6.34 0.63
N ASP A 466 -1.68 7.56 0.15
CA ASP A 466 -2.16 8.80 0.74
C ASP A 466 -3.44 9.34 0.08
N VAL A 467 -4.21 10.11 0.83
CA VAL A 467 -5.29 10.97 0.34
C VAL A 467 -5.08 12.41 0.82
N ARG A 468 -5.19 13.35 -0.11
CA ARG A 468 -5.10 14.80 0.09
C ARG A 468 -6.44 15.43 -0.23
N ILE A 469 -6.85 16.36 0.61
CA ILE A 469 -8.18 16.98 0.57
C ILE A 469 -8.01 18.49 0.69
N VAL A 470 -8.65 19.23 -0.21
CA VAL A 470 -8.83 20.68 -0.06
C VAL A 470 -10.33 20.96 -0.07
N LEU A 471 -10.86 21.54 1.00
CA LEU A 471 -12.26 21.99 1.07
C LEU A 471 -12.29 23.51 1.21
N THR A 472 -13.11 24.16 0.41
CA THR A 472 -13.43 25.59 0.54
C THR A 472 -14.93 25.76 0.65
N ASN A 473 -15.37 26.76 1.42
CA ASN A 473 -16.76 27.19 1.46
C ASN A 473 -16.80 28.72 1.27
N PRO A 474 -17.63 29.26 0.36
CA PRO A 474 -17.84 30.70 0.26
C PRO A 474 -18.21 31.32 1.60
N LYS A 475 -17.90 32.60 1.77
CA LYS A 475 -18.49 33.38 2.85
C LYS A 475 -19.98 33.48 2.57
N SER A 476 -20.79 33.01 3.52
CA SER A 476 -22.21 33.35 3.55
C SER A 476 -22.28 34.76 4.14
N ASP A 477 -22.89 35.68 3.40
CA ASP A 477 -23.20 37.03 3.89
C ASP A 477 -23.95 37.01 5.23
#